data_AF-A0A9E1VH06-F1
#
_entry.id   AF-A0A9E1VH06-F1
#
_cell.length_a   1.000
_cell.length_b   1.000
_cell.length_c   1.000
_cell.angle_alpha   90.00
_cell.angle_beta   90.00
_cell.angle_gamma   90.00
#
_symmetry.space_group_name_H-M   'P 1'
#
loop_
_entity.id
_entity.type
_entity.pdbx_description
1 polymer ?
#
loop_
_entity_poly.entity_id
_entity_poly.type
_entity_poly.pdbx_seq_one_letter_code
_entity_poly.pdbx_strand_id
1 'polypeptide(L)'
;MATAAELHSTNSADDALAITSDTGIPRYNRRLSDKILAAFNHAYAMGEIEIASGIREVLARLDSDVPEGAGQRRDGAIALCQADLWIEFVEARNGYRTACDKPGTDSATVATSLETMKDAYKRRSAL
;
A
#
# COMPACT_ATOMS: atom_id res chain seq x y z
N MET A 1 50.83 43.80 5.71
CA MET A 1 50.86 42.32 5.64
C MET A 1 49.53 41.82 6.17
N ALA A 2 48.61 41.42 5.29
CA ALA A 2 47.25 41.01 5.65
C ALA A 2 47.18 39.47 5.68
N THR A 3 46.84 38.91 6.83
CA THR A 3 46.64 37.48 7.03
C THR A 3 45.27 37.07 6.50
N ALA A 4 45.25 36.37 5.37
CA ALA A 4 44.09 35.74 4.78
C ALA A 4 43.80 34.42 5.51
N ALA A 5 42.97 34.46 6.55
CA ALA A 5 42.56 33.26 7.28
C ALA A 5 41.17 33.43 7.92
N GLU A 6 40.18 33.85 7.16
CA GLU A 6 38.77 33.66 7.53
C GLU A 6 38.00 33.21 6.28
N LEU A 7 38.36 32.01 5.80
CA LEU A 7 37.45 31.25 4.96
C LEU A 7 36.26 30.87 5.83
N HIS A 8 35.23 31.69 5.68
CA HIS A 8 33.84 31.46 5.98
C HIS A 8 33.47 30.01 5.64
N SER A 9 33.69 29.10 6.59
CA SER A 9 33.19 27.74 6.58
C SER A 9 31.69 27.86 6.88
N THR A 10 30.96 28.28 5.85
CA THR A 10 29.50 28.26 5.84
C THR A 10 29.04 26.91 6.35
N ASN A 11 28.21 26.99 7.37
CA ASN A 11 27.65 25.92 8.16
C ASN A 11 26.74 25.03 7.29
N SER A 12 27.29 24.32 6.29
CA SER A 12 26.53 23.46 5.37
C SER A 12 25.76 22.35 6.07
N ALA A 13 26.18 21.98 7.29
CA ALA A 13 25.43 21.06 8.15
C ALA A 13 24.16 21.69 8.73
N ASP A 14 24.17 23.00 8.97
CA ASP A 14 23.05 23.78 9.52
C ASP A 14 22.04 24.11 8.42
N ASP A 15 22.49 24.40 7.19
CA ASP A 15 21.62 24.51 6.02
C ASP A 15 20.99 23.16 5.64
N ALA A 16 21.71 22.05 5.75
CA ALA A 16 21.14 20.72 5.52
C ALA A 16 20.07 20.37 6.56
N LEU A 17 20.26 20.76 7.82
CA LEU A 17 19.26 20.60 8.88
C LEU A 17 18.09 21.59 8.74
N ALA A 18 18.34 22.82 8.27
CA ALA A 18 17.33 23.82 7.96
C ALA A 18 16.44 23.37 6.78
N ILE A 19 17.02 22.77 5.74
CA ILE A 19 16.25 22.14 4.65
C ILE A 19 15.39 21.00 5.19
N THR A 20 15.91 20.15 6.09
CA THR A 20 15.11 19.06 6.67
C THR A 20 14.00 19.54 7.63
N SER A 21 14.11 20.74 8.19
CA SER A 21 13.12 21.31 9.11
C SER A 21 12.08 22.19 8.41
N ASP A 22 12.39 22.75 7.23
CA ASP A 22 11.44 23.47 6.38
C ASP A 22 10.73 22.56 5.35
N THR A 23 11.35 21.42 4.96
CA THR A 23 10.62 20.33 4.32
C THR A 23 9.93 19.46 5.37
N GLY A 24 8.89 20.00 6.02
CA GLY A 24 7.98 19.21 6.83
C GLY A 24 7.63 17.91 6.10
N ILE A 25 7.86 16.77 6.75
CA ILE A 25 7.74 15.40 6.22
C ILE A 25 6.67 15.36 5.11
N PRO A 26 7.07 15.33 3.82
CA PRO A 26 6.15 15.74 2.78
C PRO A 26 4.99 14.76 2.66
N ARG A 27 3.81 15.27 2.29
CA ARG A 27 2.62 14.53 1.82
C ARG A 27 2.89 13.57 0.63
N TYR A 28 4.16 13.41 0.24
CA TYR A 28 4.66 12.51 -0.78
C TYR A 28 4.34 11.04 -0.49
N ASN A 29 4.38 10.62 0.78
CA ASN A 29 4.24 9.21 1.11
C ASN A 29 2.84 8.67 0.78
N ARG A 30 1.77 9.43 1.08
CA ARG A 30 0.39 9.08 0.71
C ARG A 30 0.19 8.96 -0.80
N ARG A 31 0.66 9.96 -1.57
CA ARG A 31 0.55 9.95 -3.03
C ARG A 31 1.31 8.79 -3.67
N LEU A 32 2.42 8.37 -3.07
CA LEU A 32 3.17 7.21 -3.53
C LEU A 32 2.43 5.91 -3.19
N SER A 33 1.98 5.74 -1.94
CA SER A 33 1.17 4.58 -1.53
C SER A 33 -0.08 4.40 -2.38
N ASP A 34 -0.81 5.49 -2.68
CA ASP A 34 -2.00 5.47 -3.55
C ASP A 34 -1.67 4.98 -4.97
N LYS A 35 -0.53 5.41 -5.53
CA LYS A 35 -0.07 4.97 -6.86
C LYS A 35 0.35 3.51 -6.87
N ILE A 36 1.06 3.07 -5.82
CA ILE A 36 1.48 1.68 -5.67
C ILE A 36 0.24 0.78 -5.53
N LEU A 37 -0.74 1.19 -4.72
CA LEU A 37 -2.02 0.50 -4.56
C LEU A 37 -2.82 0.46 -5.88
N ALA A 38 -2.85 1.55 -6.64
CA ALA A 38 -3.49 1.58 -7.96
C ALA A 38 -2.82 0.61 -8.95
N ALA A 39 -1.48 0.59 -8.99
CA ALA A 39 -0.72 -0.34 -9.82
C ALA A 39 -0.96 -1.81 -9.42
N PHE A 40 -1.00 -2.08 -8.11
CA PHE A 40 -1.36 -3.39 -7.57
C PHE A 40 -2.76 -3.83 -8.03
N ASN A 41 -3.78 -2.99 -7.83
CA ASN A 41 -5.15 -3.29 -8.22
C ASN A 41 -5.27 -3.59 -9.72
N HIS A 42 -4.56 -2.82 -10.56
CA HIS A 42 -4.54 -3.03 -12.00
C HIS A 42 -3.89 -4.36 -12.39
N ALA A 43 -2.70 -4.66 -11.88
CA ALA A 43 -2.00 -5.91 -12.15
C ALA A 43 -2.84 -7.13 -11.72
N TYR A 44 -3.41 -7.07 -10.52
CA TYR A 44 -4.25 -8.14 -10.00
C TYR A 44 -5.55 -8.33 -10.81
N ALA A 45 -6.16 -7.24 -11.29
CA ALA A 45 -7.35 -7.30 -12.14
C ALA A 45 -7.07 -7.89 -13.54
N MET A 46 -5.86 -7.67 -14.08
CA MET A 46 -5.42 -8.22 -15.36
C MET A 46 -4.97 -9.69 -15.26
N GLY A 47 -4.80 -10.22 -14.05
CA GLY A 47 -4.30 -11.58 -13.83
C GLY A 47 -2.77 -11.69 -13.83
N GLU A 48 -2.06 -10.55 -13.76
CA GLU A 48 -0.60 -10.48 -13.67
C GLU A 48 -0.16 -10.73 -12.21
N ILE A 49 -0.32 -11.97 -11.74
CA ILE A 49 -0.19 -12.33 -10.31
C ILE A 49 1.25 -12.14 -9.80
N GLU A 50 2.25 -12.46 -10.61
CA GLU A 50 3.66 -12.29 -10.25
C GLU A 50 4.00 -10.82 -10.03
N ILE A 51 3.50 -9.94 -10.90
CA ILE A 51 3.68 -8.49 -10.80
C ILE A 51 2.94 -7.97 -9.56
N ALA A 52 1.69 -8.36 -9.36
CA ALA A 52 0.91 -7.95 -8.19
C ALA A 52 1.58 -8.39 -6.87
N SER A 53 2.14 -9.60 -6.83
CA SER A 53 2.88 -10.12 -5.67
C SER A 53 4.13 -9.29 -5.37
N GLY A 54 4.92 -8.96 -6.39
CA GLY A 54 6.10 -8.09 -6.24
C GLY A 54 5.72 -6.68 -5.74
N ILE A 55 4.63 -6.11 -6.24
CA ILE A 55 4.14 -4.80 -5.78
C ILE A 55 3.68 -4.86 -4.31
N ARG A 56 3.00 -5.94 -3.91
CA ARG A 56 2.58 -6.15 -2.52
C ARG A 56 3.79 -6.28 -1.59
N GLU A 57 4.84 -6.96 -2.02
CA GLU A 57 6.08 -7.07 -1.23
C GLU A 57 6.74 -5.70 -1.02
N VAL A 58 6.72 -4.84 -2.04
CA VAL A 58 7.19 -3.45 -1.90
C VAL A 58 6.36 -2.68 -0.87
N LEU A 59 5.04 -2.82 -0.87
CA LEU A 59 4.18 -2.22 0.16
C LEU A 59 4.53 -2.74 1.57
N ALA A 60 4.78 -4.03 1.72
CA ALA A 60 5.15 -4.63 3.01
C ALA A 60 6.51 -4.14 3.54
N ARG A 61 7.49 -3.95 2.65
CA ARG A 61 8.79 -3.38 3.02
C ARG A 61 8.67 -1.91 3.46
N LEU A 62 7.87 -1.12 2.74
CA LEU A 62 7.56 0.27 3.13
C LEU A 62 6.88 0.36 4.50
N ASP A 63 6.13 -0.66 4.90
CA ASP A 63 5.51 -0.76 6.23
C ASP A 63 6.51 -1.21 7.31
N SER A 64 7.49 -2.06 6.96
CA SER A 64 8.45 -2.67 7.89
C SER A 64 9.64 -1.77 8.27
N ASP A 65 10.08 -0.85 7.40
CA ASP A 65 11.25 0.04 7.62
C ASP A 65 10.97 1.21 8.60
N VAL A 66 10.08 0.98 9.56
CA VAL A 66 9.46 2.00 10.41
C VAL A 66 9.95 1.87 11.86
N PRO A 67 10.94 2.69 12.32
CA PRO A 67 11.29 2.79 13.73
C PRO A 67 10.09 3.21 14.60
N GLU A 68 9.93 2.57 15.76
CA GLU A 68 8.86 2.84 16.73
C GLU A 68 8.80 4.34 17.09
N GLY A 69 7.67 5.01 16.82
CA GLY A 69 7.40 6.36 17.34
C GLY A 69 7.04 7.47 16.34
N ALA A 70 7.14 7.26 15.02
CA ALA A 70 6.81 8.32 14.04
C ALA A 70 5.33 8.27 13.61
N GLY A 71 4.51 9.18 14.13
CA GLY A 71 3.05 9.29 13.88
C GLY A 71 2.61 9.61 12.43
N GLN A 72 3.54 9.83 11.50
CA GLN A 72 3.26 10.18 10.10
C GLN A 72 3.04 8.95 9.18
N ARG A 73 3.04 7.73 9.73
CA ARG A 73 3.23 6.44 9.01
C ARG A 73 1.99 5.54 8.84
N ARG A 74 0.79 6.03 9.16
CA ARG A 74 -0.45 5.23 9.01
C ARG A 74 -0.80 4.90 7.56
N ASP A 75 -0.38 5.72 6.60
CA ASP A 75 -0.81 5.60 5.20
C ASP A 75 -0.23 4.36 4.48
N GLY A 76 0.98 3.92 4.83
CA GLY A 76 1.60 2.69 4.29
C GLY A 76 0.89 1.42 4.74
N ALA A 77 0.67 1.31 6.05
CA ALA A 77 -0.14 0.25 6.66
C ALA A 77 -1.56 0.19 6.07
N ILE A 78 -2.17 1.35 5.80
CA ILE A 78 -3.49 1.43 5.15
C ILE A 78 -3.42 0.89 3.71
N ALA A 79 -2.40 1.24 2.93
CA ALA A 79 -2.29 0.77 1.55
C ALA A 79 -2.02 -0.74 1.44
N LEU A 80 -1.20 -1.31 2.33
CA LEU A 80 -1.00 -2.76 2.40
C LEU A 80 -2.29 -3.48 2.80
N CYS A 81 -2.99 -2.96 3.83
CA CYS A 81 -4.29 -3.51 4.25
C CYS A 81 -5.33 -3.46 3.13
N GLN A 82 -5.38 -2.38 2.36
CA GLN A 82 -6.25 -2.25 1.18
C GLN A 82 -5.91 -3.26 0.08
N ALA A 83 -4.62 -3.55 -0.13
CA ALA A 83 -4.19 -4.58 -1.08
C ALA A 83 -4.65 -5.99 -0.64
N ASP A 84 -4.53 -6.32 0.64
CA ASP A 84 -4.98 -7.62 1.18
C ASP A 84 -6.49 -7.80 1.05
N LEU A 85 -7.26 -6.77 1.37
CA LEU A 85 -8.72 -6.80 1.22
C LEU A 85 -9.17 -6.91 -0.23
N TRP A 86 -8.37 -6.38 -1.17
CA TRP A 86 -8.62 -6.59 -2.59
C TRP A 86 -8.41 -8.05 -3.01
N ILE A 87 -7.33 -8.68 -2.56
CA ILE A 87 -7.06 -10.11 -2.80
C ILE A 87 -8.22 -10.94 -2.29
N GLU A 88 -8.58 -10.77 -1.01
CA GLU A 88 -9.67 -11.52 -0.38
C GLU A 88 -10.99 -11.40 -1.15
N PHE A 89 -11.34 -10.18 -1.59
CA PHE A 89 -12.55 -9.96 -2.36
C PHE A 89 -12.51 -10.65 -3.72
N VAL A 90 -11.40 -10.53 -4.46
CA VAL A 90 -11.30 -11.13 -5.79
C VAL A 90 -11.26 -12.66 -5.71
N GLU A 91 -10.60 -13.23 -4.72
CA GLU A 91 -10.62 -14.67 -4.45
C GLU A 91 -12.03 -15.16 -4.11
N ALA A 92 -12.75 -14.45 -3.23
CA ALA A 92 -14.14 -14.78 -2.91
C ALA A 92 -15.06 -14.68 -4.15
N ARG A 93 -14.87 -13.66 -4.99
CA ARG A 93 -15.58 -13.50 -6.28
C ARG A 93 -15.28 -14.65 -7.23
N ASN A 94 -14.01 -15.04 -7.36
CA ASN A 94 -13.59 -16.14 -8.21
C ASN A 94 -14.18 -17.47 -7.69
N GLY A 95 -14.23 -17.66 -6.37
CA GLY A 95 -14.88 -18.80 -5.72
C GLY A 95 -16.38 -18.86 -6.03
N TYR A 96 -17.10 -17.74 -5.89
CA TYR A 96 -18.51 -17.64 -6.25
C TYR A 96 -18.75 -17.95 -7.74
N ARG A 97 -17.97 -17.34 -8.65
CA ARG A 97 -18.06 -17.61 -10.09
C ARG A 97 -17.85 -19.10 -10.39
N THR A 98 -16.84 -19.71 -9.78
CA THR A 98 -16.56 -21.15 -9.95
C THR A 98 -17.72 -22.01 -9.46
N ALA A 99 -18.37 -21.63 -8.36
CA ALA A 99 -19.55 -22.32 -7.85
C ALA A 99 -20.75 -22.20 -8.81
N CYS A 100 -20.94 -21.05 -9.46
CA CYS A 100 -21.98 -20.85 -10.47
C CYS A 100 -21.71 -21.62 -11.78
N ASP A 101 -20.44 -21.67 -12.22
CA ASP A 101 -20.06 -22.28 -13.50
C ASP A 101 -20.01 -23.81 -13.43
N LYS A 102 -19.84 -24.38 -12.23
CA LYS A 102 -19.71 -25.83 -12.04
C LYS A 102 -21.09 -26.51 -12.07
N PRO A 103 -21.35 -27.41 -13.05
CA PRO A 103 -22.61 -28.16 -13.13
C PRO A 103 -22.80 -29.06 -11.91
N GLY A 104 -24.01 -29.11 -11.37
CA GLY A 104 -24.34 -29.97 -10.22
C GLY A 104 -23.86 -29.43 -8.87
N THR A 105 -23.36 -28.18 -8.81
CA THR A 105 -23.08 -27.51 -7.53
C THR A 105 -24.39 -27.28 -6.78
N ASP A 106 -24.40 -27.66 -5.51
CA ASP A 106 -25.57 -27.46 -4.64
C ASP A 106 -25.84 -25.97 -4.41
N SER A 107 -27.13 -25.62 -4.36
CA SER A 107 -27.61 -24.26 -4.12
C SER A 107 -27.08 -23.70 -2.80
N ALA A 108 -26.85 -24.53 -1.78
CA ALA A 108 -26.26 -24.08 -0.51
C ALA A 108 -24.81 -23.61 -0.70
N THR A 109 -24.03 -24.30 -1.54
CA THR A 109 -22.63 -23.93 -1.83
C THR A 109 -22.53 -22.60 -2.57
N VAL A 110 -23.44 -22.37 -3.53
CA VAL A 110 -23.55 -21.08 -4.23
C VAL A 110 -23.95 -19.96 -3.25
N ALA A 111 -24.88 -20.22 -2.34
CA ALA A 111 -25.28 -19.24 -1.32
C ALA A 111 -24.13 -18.89 -0.35
N THR A 112 -23.39 -19.89 0.13
CA THR A 112 -22.23 -19.67 1.02
C THR A 112 -21.13 -18.86 0.34
N SER A 113 -20.81 -19.17 -0.91
CA SER A 113 -19.80 -18.43 -1.67
C SER A 113 -20.24 -16.99 -1.98
N LEU A 114 -21.54 -16.78 -2.22
CA LEU A 114 -22.12 -15.44 -2.37
C LEU A 114 -22.00 -14.61 -1.08
N GLU A 115 -22.34 -15.17 0.08
CA GLU A 115 -22.21 -14.47 1.36
C GLU A 115 -20.74 -14.15 1.68
N THR A 116 -19.83 -15.09 1.42
CA THR A 116 -18.38 -14.86 1.57
C THR A 116 -17.91 -13.69 0.71
N MET A 117 -18.36 -13.61 -0.55
CA MET A 117 -18.03 -12.47 -1.43
C MET A 117 -18.61 -11.14 -0.92
N LYS A 118 -19.85 -11.14 -0.44
CA LYS A 118 -20.48 -9.94 0.13
C LYS A 118 -19.74 -9.44 1.37
N ASP A 119 -19.34 -10.34 2.25
CA ASP A 119 -18.64 -9.95 3.49
C ASP A 119 -17.23 -9.43 3.21
N ALA A 120 -16.52 -10.03 2.24
CA ALA A 120 -15.25 -9.48 1.75
C ALA A 120 -15.42 -8.07 1.17
N TYR A 121 -16.48 -7.83 0.38
CA TYR A 121 -16.78 -6.50 -0.16
C TYR A 121 -17.07 -5.47 0.95
N LYS A 122 -17.90 -5.84 1.95
CA LYS A 122 -18.22 -4.96 3.08
C LYS A 122 -16.94 -4.54 3.82
N ARG A 123 -16.06 -5.50 4.15
CA ARG A 123 -14.79 -5.23 4.83
C ARG A 123 -13.90 -4.30 4.02
N ARG A 124 -13.79 -4.53 2.71
CA ARG A 124 -13.04 -3.64 1.81
C ARG A 124 -13.61 -2.22 1.75
N SER A 125 -14.93 -2.07 1.74
CA SER A 125 -15.59 -0.76 1.63
C SER A 125 -15.60 0.06 2.93
N ALA A 126 -15.22 -0.55 4.05
CA ALA A 126 -15.28 0.07 5.38
C ALA A 126 -14.00 0.84 5.78
N LEU A 127 -12.94 0.74 4.99
CA LEU A 127 -11.66 1.44 5.16
C LEU A 127 -11.50 2.58 4.16
#